data_AF-A0A0D2QA24-F1
#
_entry.id   AF-A0A0D2QA24-F1
#
_cell.length_a   1.000
_cell.length_b   1.000
_cell.length_c   1.000
_cell.angle_alpha   90.00
_cell.angle_beta   90.00
_cell.angle_gamma   90.00
#
_symmetry.space_group_name_H-M   'P 1'
#
loop_
_entity.id
_entity.type
_entity.pdbx_description
1 polymer ?
#
loop_
_entity_poly.entity_id
_entity_poly.type
_entity_poly.pdbx_seq_one_letter_code
_entity_poly.pdbx_strand_id
1 'polypeptide(L)'
;MFEGDSLSVIRKVNSFSPDFSAIGAYIRDVQVLVASFHSCCFPYVLCTGNTVAHLLATIGLHTGGTSFMRNGVPSFVVLVVDGDRRVFGMVAVD
;
A
#
# COMPACT_ATOMS: atom_id res chain seq x y z
N MET A 1 -9.54 -1.59 -5.33
CA MET A 1 -9.37 -1.46 -3.87
C MET A 1 -7.89 -1.33 -3.60
N PHE A 2 -7.48 -0.32 -2.84
CA PHE A 2 -6.08 -0.06 -2.50
C PHE A 2 -5.93 0.01 -0.99
N GLU A 3 -5.43 -1.07 -0.39
CA GLU A 3 -5.32 -1.22 1.06
C GLU A 3 -4.04 -0.59 1.60
N GLY A 4 -4.05 -0.18 2.87
CA GLY A 4 -2.85 0.30 3.55
C GLY A 4 -2.99 0.36 5.07
N ASP A 5 -1.85 0.42 5.76
CA ASP A 5 -1.75 0.45 7.22
C ASP A 5 -1.46 1.85 7.80
N SER A 6 -1.36 2.86 6.94
CA SER A 6 -1.23 4.26 7.36
C SER A 6 -2.59 4.95 7.40
N LEU A 7 -3.21 4.96 8.60
CA LEU A 7 -4.50 5.60 8.82
C LEU A 7 -4.48 7.10 8.48
N SER A 8 -3.34 7.78 8.69
CA SER A 8 -3.20 9.19 8.37
C SER A 8 -3.26 9.42 6.85
N VAL A 9 -2.56 8.61 6.06
CA VAL A 9 -2.59 8.67 4.59
C VAL A 9 -3.98 8.34 4.06
N ILE A 10 -4.60 7.27 4.56
CA ILE A 10 -5.94 6.86 4.13
C ILE A 10 -6.97 7.95 4.38
N ARG A 11 -6.94 8.60 5.55
CA ARG A 11 -7.84 9.72 5.85
C ARG A 11 -7.62 10.90 4.92
N LYS A 12 -6.36 11.22 4.58
CA LYS A 12 -6.02 12.33 3.70
C LYS A 12 -6.46 12.09 2.26
N VAL A 13 -6.22 10.89 1.72
CA VAL A 13 -6.66 10.52 0.37
C VAL A 13 -8.18 10.62 0.24
N ASN A 14 -8.92 10.18 1.26
CA ASN A 14 -10.38 10.25 1.28
C ASN A 14 -10.94 11.64 1.65
N SER A 15 -10.10 12.62 1.98
CA SER A 15 -10.56 13.97 2.34
C SER A 15 -10.74 14.85 1.10
N PHE A 16 -11.81 15.64 1.07
CA PHE A 16 -12.00 16.70 0.06
C PHE A 16 -11.25 18.00 0.40
N SER A 17 -10.71 18.12 1.61
CA SER A 17 -9.95 19.29 2.03
C SER A 17 -8.51 19.23 1.48
N PRO A 18 -7.93 20.36 1.04
CA PRO A 18 -6.51 20.39 0.66
C PRO A 18 -5.60 19.91 1.81
N ASP A 19 -4.61 19.07 1.50
CA ASP A 19 -3.56 18.67 2.43
C ASP A 19 -2.33 19.59 2.30
N PHE A 20 -1.98 20.27 3.39
CA PHE A 20 -0.83 21.19 3.49
C PHE A 20 0.38 20.56 4.22
N SER A 21 0.35 19.26 4.51
CA SER A 21 1.48 18.54 5.10
C SER A 21 2.60 18.30 4.09
N ALA A 22 3.75 17.81 4.58
CA ALA A 22 4.90 17.47 3.75
C ALA A 22 4.61 16.44 2.64
N ILE A 23 3.54 15.65 2.78
CA ILE A 23 3.13 14.65 1.77
C ILE A 23 1.97 15.13 0.88
N GLY A 24 1.51 16.38 1.02
CA GLY A 24 0.32 16.88 0.36
C GLY A 24 0.37 16.80 -1.18
N ALA A 25 1.56 16.93 -1.76
CA ALA A 25 1.76 16.71 -3.20
C ALA A 25 1.41 15.27 -3.61
N TYR A 26 1.88 14.27 -2.87
CA TYR A 26 1.55 12.86 -3.14
C TYR A 26 0.06 12.58 -2.94
N ILE A 27 -0.58 13.19 -1.93
CA ILE A 27 -2.03 13.06 -1.71
C ILE A 27 -2.80 13.60 -2.92
N ARG A 28 -2.41 14.76 -3.44
CA ARG A 28 -3.02 15.35 -4.63
C ARG A 28 -2.87 14.45 -5.86
N ASP A 29 -1.67 13.91 -6.08
CA ASP A 29 -1.41 13.02 -7.22
C ASP A 29 -2.29 11.76 -7.14
N VAL A 30 -2.42 11.15 -5.97
CA VAL A 30 -3.33 10.02 -5.76
C VAL A 30 -4.78 10.41 -6.07
N GLN A 31 -5.26 11.55 -5.57
CA GLN A 31 -6.63 12.01 -5.82
C GLN A 31 -6.90 12.27 -7.31
N VAL A 32 -5.93 12.81 -8.04
CA VAL A 32 -6.02 12.98 -9.50
C VAL A 32 -6.07 11.62 -10.20
N LEU A 33 -5.21 10.67 -9.81
CA LEU A 33 -5.19 9.32 -10.39
C LEU A 33 -6.48 8.55 -10.10
N VAL A 34 -7.10 8.74 -8.92
CA VAL A 34 -8.38 8.12 -8.56
C VAL A 34 -9.48 8.45 -9.56
N ALA A 35 -9.50 9.66 -10.11
CA ALA A 35 -10.47 10.08 -11.12
C ALA A 35 -10.38 9.28 -12.45
N SER A 36 -9.28 8.57 -12.69
CA SER A 36 -9.11 7.69 -13.85
C SER A 36 -9.73 6.30 -13.68
N PHE A 37 -10.11 5.92 -12.46
CA PHE A 37 -10.75 4.65 -12.18
C PHE A 37 -12.28 4.78 -12.22
N HIS A 38 -12.98 3.75 -12.70
CA HIS A 38 -14.44 3.69 -12.63
C HIS A 38 -14.97 3.69 -11.19
N SER A 39 -14.27 2.98 -10.30
CA SER A 39 -14.52 2.96 -8.86
C SER A 39 -13.24 2.60 -8.12
N CYS A 40 -12.99 3.26 -7.00
CA CYS A 40 -11.80 3.09 -6.19
C CYS A 40 -12.13 3.35 -4.71
N CYS A 41 -11.50 2.60 -3.81
CA CYS A 41 -11.63 2.76 -2.37
C CYS A 41 -10.29 2.49 -1.67
N PHE A 42 -10.10 3.14 -0.52
CA PHE A 42 -8.89 3.08 0.30
C PHE A 42 -9.22 2.62 1.73
N PRO A 43 -9.35 1.32 1.97
CA PRO A 43 -9.60 0.79 3.30
C PRO A 43 -8.32 0.72 4.13
N TYR A 44 -8.49 0.94 5.44
CA TYR A 44 -7.44 0.70 6.43
C TYR A 44 -7.37 -0.78 6.80
N VAL A 45 -6.15 -1.32 6.81
CA VAL A 45 -5.83 -2.65 7.30
C VAL A 45 -4.78 -2.57 8.40
N LEU A 46 -4.73 -3.57 9.26
CA LEU A 46 -3.62 -3.70 10.21
C LEU A 46 -2.33 -3.98 9.44
N CYS A 47 -1.17 -3.67 10.04
CA CYS A 47 0.14 -3.95 9.44
C CYS A 47 0.31 -5.44 9.05
N THR A 48 -0.32 -6.35 9.79
CA THR A 48 -0.37 -7.80 9.49
C THR A 48 -1.11 -8.14 8.20
N GLY A 49 -1.98 -7.26 7.71
CA GLY A 49 -2.61 -7.36 6.38
C GLY A 49 -1.90 -6.56 5.30
N ASN A 50 -0.76 -5.92 5.62
CA ASN A 50 0.06 -5.16 4.69
C ASN A 50 1.53 -5.64 4.69
N THR A 51 1.76 -6.91 5.02
CA THR A 51 3.10 -7.48 5.28
C THR A 51 4.04 -7.40 4.09
N VAL A 52 3.51 -7.64 2.89
CA VAL A 52 4.28 -7.55 1.63
C VAL A 52 4.77 -6.12 1.39
N ALA A 53 3.88 -5.12 1.51
CA ALA A 53 4.27 -3.73 1.34
C ALA A 53 5.22 -3.26 2.45
N HIS A 54 5.00 -3.71 3.68
CA HIS A 54 5.88 -3.43 4.81
C HIS A 54 7.31 -3.95 4.58
N LEU A 55 7.45 -5.19 4.09
CA LEU A 55 8.75 -5.77 3.75
C LEU A 55 9.44 -4.96 2.63
N LEU A 56 8.72 -4.64 1.57
CA LEU A 56 9.26 -3.86 0.45
C LEU A 56 9.73 -2.47 0.91
N ALA A 57 8.92 -1.78 1.73
CA ALA A 57 9.28 -0.48 2.29
C ALA A 57 10.53 -0.56 3.18
N THR A 58 10.63 -1.61 4.01
CA THR A 58 11.77 -1.85 4.90
C THR A 58 13.06 -2.04 4.10
N ILE A 59 13.02 -2.79 3.00
CA ILE A 59 14.18 -3.00 2.13
C ILE A 59 14.58 -1.72 1.40
N GLY A 60 13.60 -0.96 0.92
CA GLY A 60 13.85 0.37 0.35
C GLY A 60 14.57 1.29 1.34
N LEU A 61 14.16 1.26 2.62
CA LEU A 61 14.80 2.03 3.67
C LEU A 61 16.23 1.56 3.96
N HIS A 62 16.47 0.25 4.04
CA HIS A 62 17.81 -0.31 4.25
C HIS A 62 18.79 -0.03 3.10
N THR A 63 18.28 0.15 1.88
CA THR A 63 19.09 0.52 0.71
C THR A 63 19.26 2.03 0.54
N GLY A 64 18.85 2.83 1.54
CA GLY A 64 19.00 4.29 1.54
C GLY A 64 18.01 5.03 0.64
N GLY A 65 16.97 4.37 0.15
CA GLY A 65 15.93 4.98 -0.69
C GLY A 65 16.40 5.43 -2.08
N THR A 66 17.62 5.11 -2.49
CA THR A 66 18.17 5.46 -3.80
C THR A 66 17.97 4.37 -4.85
N SER A 67 17.55 3.19 -4.41
CA SER A 67 17.33 2.03 -5.27
C SER A 67 15.87 1.94 -5.71
N PHE A 68 15.67 1.66 -6.99
CA PHE A 68 14.34 1.40 -7.56
C PHE A 68 14.25 -0.05 -8.01
N MET A 69 13.08 -0.66 -7.84
CA MET A 69 12.82 -1.99 -8.36
C MET A 69 12.72 -1.92 -9.89
N ARG A 70 13.58 -2.66 -10.58
CA ARG A 70 13.57 -2.84 -12.03
C ARG A 70 13.46 -4.33 -12.32
N ASN A 71 12.58 -4.73 -13.24
CA ASN A 71 12.34 -6.12 -13.65
C ASN A 71 11.48 -6.98 -12.70
N GLY A 72 10.62 -6.36 -11.91
CA GLY A 72 9.61 -7.06 -11.11
C GLY A 72 9.98 -7.21 -9.64
N VAL A 73 9.18 -8.01 -8.93
CA VAL A 73 9.28 -8.18 -7.48
C VAL A 73 10.40 -9.19 -7.17
N PRO A 74 11.32 -8.88 -6.24
CA PRO A 74 12.36 -9.83 -5.83
C PRO A 74 11.78 -11.16 -5.35
N SER A 75 12.44 -12.28 -5.69
CA SER A 75 11.94 -13.63 -5.42
C SER A 75 11.64 -13.91 -3.94
N PHE A 76 12.39 -13.32 -3.01
CA PHE A 76 12.14 -13.48 -1.57
C PHE A 76 10.80 -12.87 -1.13
N VAL A 77 10.26 -11.88 -1.86
CA VAL A 77 8.94 -11.28 -1.58
C VAL A 77 7.83 -12.22 -2.03
N VAL A 78 8.05 -13.02 -3.07
CA VAL A 78 7.08 -14.01 -3.56
C VAL A 78 6.72 -15.00 -2.45
N LEU A 79 7.68 -15.38 -1.61
CA LEU A 79 7.44 -16.24 -0.45
C LEU A 79 6.48 -15.60 0.58
N VAL A 80 6.61 -14.30 0.80
CA VAL A 80 5.72 -13.56 1.72
C VAL A 80 4.32 -13.43 1.12
N VAL A 81 4.23 -13.15 -0.19
CA VAL A 81 2.95 -13.13 -0.92
C VAL A 81 2.22 -14.47 -0.81
N ASP A 82 2.95 -15.59 -0.95
CA ASP A 82 2.35 -16.92 -0.85
C ASP A 82 1.91 -17.26 0.59
N GLY A 83 2.61 -16.75 1.60
CA GLY A 83 2.16 -16.83 3.00
C GLY A 83 0.87 -16.06 3.23
N ASP A 84 0.78 -14.84 2.71
CA ASP A 84 -0.38 -13.94 2.84
C ASP A 84 -1.64 -14.54 2.17
N ARG A 85 -1.47 -15.15 0.99
CA ARG A 85 -2.55 -15.86 0.27
C ARG A 85 -3.12 -17.04 1.04
N ARG A 86 -2.30 -17.74 1.85
CA ARG A 86 -2.74 -18.92 2.60
C ARG A 86 -3.61 -18.55 3.81
N VAL A 87 -3.44 -17.35 4.37
CA VAL A 87 -4.29 -16.87 5.47
C VAL A 87 -5.73 -16.65 4.98
N PHE A 88 -5.91 -16.12 3.77
CA PHE A 88 -7.24 -15.92 3.18
C PHE A 88 -7.97 -17.25 2.85
N GLY A 89 -7.23 -18.32 2.54
CA GLY A 89 -7.81 -19.63 2.21
C GLY A 89 -8.36 -20.41 3.40
N MET A 90 -7.98 -20.08 4.64
CA MET A 90 -8.46 -20.77 5.86
C MET A 90 -9.69 -20.11 6.49
N VAL A 91 -10.10 -18.91 6.05
CA VAL A 91 -11.29 -18.20 6.58
C VAL A 91 -12.53 -18.43 5.70
N ALA A 92 -12.41 -19.20 4.61
CA ALA A 92 -13.49 -19.49 3.66
C ALA A 92 -14.11 -20.90 3.88
N VAL A 93 -14.08 -21.40 5.10
CA VAL A 93 -14.84 -22.59 5.54
C VAL A 93 -15.49 -22.25 6.87
N ASP A 94 -16.69 -21.68 6.79
CA ASP A 94 -17.79 -21.81 7.75
C ASP A 94 -19.10 -21.37 7.06
#